data_AF-A0A4T8PE02-F1
#
_entry.id   AF-A0A4T8PE02-F1
#
_cell.length_a   1.000
_cell.length_b   1.000
_cell.length_c   1.000
_cell.angle_alpha   90.00
_cell.angle_beta   90.00
_cell.angle_gamma   90.00
#
_symmetry.space_group_name_H-M   'P 1'
#
loop_
_entity.id
_entity.type
_entity.pdbx_description
1 polymer ?
#
loop_
_entity_poly.entity_id
_entity_poly.type
_entity_poly.pdbx_seq_one_letter_code
_entity_poly.pdbx_strand_id
1 'polypeptide(L)'
;MTSQLIPVFNGTISNETTLLVNARDLHSFLGVGRMFAHWVKERIAEYGFVESLDYILICQNGQTKGRGGDRRRKDYHLTLDTAKELAMVDDCVQY
;
A
#
# COMPACT_ATOMS: atom_id res chain seq x y z
N MET A 1 -9.79 -13.22 20.53
CA MET A 1 -8.68 -12.60 19.79
C MET A 1 -9.14 -12.45 18.36
N THR A 2 -9.43 -11.24 17.91
CA THR A 2 -9.84 -11.01 16.51
C THR A 2 -8.58 -11.02 15.67
N SER A 3 -8.31 -12.12 14.96
CA SER A 3 -7.33 -12.13 13.89
C SER A 3 -7.78 -11.11 12.85
N GLN A 4 -7.28 -9.88 12.93
CA GLN A 4 -7.54 -8.87 11.91
C GLN A 4 -6.85 -9.35 10.64
N LEU A 5 -7.64 -9.85 9.70
CA LEU A 5 -7.16 -10.30 8.41
C LEU A 5 -7.18 -9.10 7.48
N ILE A 6 -6.04 -8.79 6.88
CA ILE A 6 -5.97 -7.80 5.82
C ILE A 6 -6.67 -8.39 4.59
N PRO A 7 -7.62 -7.68 3.96
CA PRO A 7 -8.25 -8.16 2.73
C PRO A 7 -7.22 -8.21 1.60
N VAL A 8 -7.12 -9.38 0.97
CA VAL A 8 -6.28 -9.60 -0.22
C VAL A 8 -7.18 -9.88 -1.41
N PHE A 9 -6.75 -9.46 -2.59
CA PHE A 9 -7.49 -9.70 -3.83
C PHE A 9 -6.54 -10.16 -4.94
N ASN A 10 -7.05 -10.93 -5.88
CA ASN A 10 -6.27 -11.35 -7.04
C ASN A 10 -6.13 -10.17 -8.00
N GLY A 11 -4.92 -9.89 -8.45
CA GLY A 11 -4.69 -9.00 -9.58
C GLY A 11 -3.55 -9.47 -10.45
N THR A 12 -3.41 -8.81 -11.59
CA THR A 12 -2.39 -9.17 -12.58
C THR A 12 -1.29 -8.13 -12.53
N ILE A 13 -0.10 -8.53 -12.10
CA ILE A 13 1.13 -7.72 -12.13
C ILE A 13 2.12 -8.43 -13.04
N SER A 14 2.81 -7.69 -13.91
CA SER A 14 3.80 -8.27 -14.81
C SER A 14 3.30 -9.49 -15.62
N ASN A 15 2.02 -9.47 -16.00
CA ASN A 15 1.34 -10.57 -16.72
C ASN A 15 1.17 -11.89 -15.94
N GLU A 16 1.40 -11.85 -14.62
CA GLU A 16 1.24 -12.98 -13.71
C GLU A 16 0.09 -12.71 -12.72
N THR A 17 -0.70 -13.73 -12.39
CA THR A 17 -1.77 -13.60 -11.40
C THR A 17 -1.17 -13.69 -10.01
N THR A 18 -1.17 -12.59 -9.29
CA THR A 18 -0.64 -12.49 -7.93
C THR A 18 -1.68 -11.96 -6.96
N LEU A 19 -1.46 -12.22 -5.68
CA LEU A 19 -2.27 -11.64 -4.63
C LEU A 19 -1.78 -10.23 -4.34
N LEU A 20 -2.73 -9.30 -4.24
CA LEU A 20 -2.49 -7.89 -3.96
C LEU A 20 -3.14 -7.52 -2.64
N VAL A 21 -2.49 -6.58 -1.97
CA VAL A 21 -2.87 -6.04 -0.68
C VAL A 21 -2.97 -4.53 -0.81
N ASN A 22 -3.99 -3.93 -0.21
CA ASN A 22 -4.05 -2.48 -0.12
C ASN A 22 -3.06 -1.99 0.94
N ALA A 23 -2.09 -1.17 0.52
CA ALA A 23 -1.07 -0.63 1.41
C ALA A 23 -1.67 0.19 2.57
N ARG A 24 -2.86 0.76 2.37
CA ARG A 24 -3.56 1.55 3.40
C ARG A 24 -4.16 0.68 4.50
N ASP A 25 -4.68 -0.49 4.12
CA ASP A 25 -5.19 -1.48 5.06
C ASP A 25 -4.02 -2.07 5.84
N LEU A 26 -2.89 -2.36 5.17
CA LEU A 26 -1.64 -2.76 5.81
C LEU A 26 -1.13 -1.73 6.81
N HIS A 27 -1.07 -0.44 6.42
CA HIS A 27 -0.65 0.64 7.32
C HIS A 27 -1.55 0.78 8.55
N SER A 28 -2.87 0.64 8.35
CA SER A 28 -3.84 0.71 9.44
C SER A 28 -3.76 -0.52 10.35
N PHE A 29 -3.49 -1.68 9.77
CA PHE A 29 -3.28 -2.94 10.49
C PHE A 29 -2.03 -2.91 11.36
N LEU A 30 -0.91 -2.41 10.81
CA LEU A 30 0.35 -2.25 11.55
C LEU A 30 0.29 -1.12 12.59
N GLY A 31 -0.75 -0.26 12.55
CA GLY A 31 -0.90 0.85 13.49
C GLY A 31 0.21 1.89 13.40
N VAL A 32 0.86 2.02 12.24
CA VAL A 32 1.99 2.93 12.04
C VAL A 32 1.54 4.38 12.32
N GLY A 33 2.18 5.05 13.29
CA GLY A 33 1.84 6.43 13.67
C GLY A 33 2.25 7.50 12.64
N ARG A 34 2.95 7.11 11.58
CA ARG A 34 3.36 8.01 10.49
C ARG A 34 2.19 8.24 9.52
N MET A 35 2.27 9.31 8.73
CA MET A 35 1.29 9.52 7.66
C MET A 35 1.55 8.52 6.53
N PHE A 36 0.50 7.80 6.08
CA PHE A 36 0.55 6.82 4.98
C PHE A 36 1.38 7.28 3.78
N ALA A 37 1.17 8.51 3.31
CA ALA A 37 1.87 9.05 2.14
C ALA A 37 3.38 9.23 2.35
N HIS A 38 3.82 9.44 3.59
CA HIS A 38 5.24 9.51 3.95
C HIS A 38 5.80 8.10 4.12
N TRP A 39 5.11 7.26 4.88
CA TRP A 39 5.51 5.88 5.13
C TRP A 39 5.69 5.08 3.84
N VAL A 40 4.70 5.11 2.93
CA VAL A 40 4.80 4.37 1.67
C VAL A 40 5.94 4.87 0.79
N LYS A 41 6.22 6.18 0.80
CA LYS A 41 7.35 6.76 0.06
C LYS A 41 8.70 6.36 0.66
N GLU A 42 8.82 6.37 1.98
CA GLU A 42 10.02 5.91 2.68
C GLU A 42 10.27 4.45 2.35
N ARG A 43 9.25 3.59 2.45
CA ARG A 43 9.37 2.16 2.11
C ARG A 43 9.72 1.93 0.64
N ILE A 44 9.06 2.61 -0.29
CA ILE A 44 9.42 2.53 -1.72
C ILE A 44 10.87 2.98 -1.96
N ALA A 45 11.33 4.05 -1.30
CA ALA A 45 12.69 4.55 -1.47
C ALA A 45 13.75 3.65 -0.82
N GLU A 46 13.45 3.08 0.35
CA GLU A 46 14.35 2.22 1.13
C GLU A 46 14.55 0.86 0.48
N TYR A 47 13.47 0.24 0.01
CA TYR A 47 13.51 -1.05 -0.68
C TYR A 47 13.73 -0.93 -2.19
N GLY A 48 13.54 0.26 -2.77
CA GLY A 48 13.67 0.48 -4.20
C GLY A 48 12.56 -0.19 -5.02
N PHE A 49 11.35 -0.30 -4.47
CA PHE A 49 10.23 -0.95 -5.14
C PHE A 49 9.92 -0.32 -6.49
N VAL A 50 9.55 -1.16 -7.47
CA VAL A 50 9.25 -0.72 -8.84
C VAL A 50 7.76 -0.80 -9.13
N GLU A 51 7.22 0.28 -9.71
CA GLU A 51 5.83 0.33 -10.17
C GLU A 51 5.58 -0.71 -11.26
N SER A 52 4.46 -1.44 -11.17
CA SER A 52 4.08 -2.56 -12.04
C SER A 52 4.91 -3.85 -11.88
N LEU A 53 5.78 -3.92 -10.87
CA LEU A 53 6.46 -5.15 -10.43
C LEU A 53 6.15 -5.45 -8.96
N ASP A 54 6.41 -4.50 -8.07
CA ASP A 54 6.27 -4.66 -6.63
C ASP A 54 4.98 -4.00 -6.10
N TYR A 55 4.60 -2.88 -6.72
CA TYR A 55 3.37 -2.16 -6.37
C TYR A 55 2.68 -1.57 -7.59
N ILE A 56 1.38 -1.30 -7.46
CA ILE A 56 0.56 -0.58 -8.42
C ILE A 56 0.13 0.73 -7.77
N LEU A 57 0.46 1.85 -8.42
CA LEU A 57 -0.08 3.14 -8.04
C LEU A 57 -1.48 3.32 -8.62
N ILE A 58 -2.49 3.32 -7.75
CA ILE A 58 -3.85 3.70 -8.13
C ILE A 58 -4.03 5.19 -7.86
N CYS A 59 -3.95 5.96 -8.93
CA CYS A 59 -4.39 7.34 -8.91
C CYS A 59 -5.90 7.38 -9.12
N GLN A 60 -6.67 7.63 -8.06
CA GLN A 60 -8.09 7.94 -8.21
C GLN A 60 -8.18 9.37 -8.79
N ASN A 61 -8.28 9.47 -10.11
CA ASN A 61 -8.62 10.72 -10.78
C ASN A 61 -10.08 11.06 -10.46
N GLY A 62 -10.30 11.66 -9.30
CA GLY A 62 -11.56 12.32 -9.00
C GLY A 62 -11.75 13.44 -10.02
N GLN A 63 -12.75 13.31 -10.88
CA GLN A 63 -13.16 14.41 -11.75
C GLN A 63 -13.64 15.57 -10.89
N THR A 64 -12.75 16.52 -10.55
CA THR A 64 -13.14 17.73 -9.84
C THR A 64 -13.71 18.74 -10.84
N LYS A 65 -15.02 18.64 -11.12
CA LYS A 65 -15.79 19.81 -11.55
C LYS A 65 -16.06 20.68 -10.32
N GLY A 66 -15.32 21.77 -10.17
CA GLY A 66 -15.70 22.87 -9.27
C GLY A 66 -14.73 23.13 -8.13
N ARG A 67 -14.07 24.30 -8.21
CA ARG A 67 -13.55 25.15 -7.13
C ARG A 67 -13.34 24.47 -5.76
N GLY A 68 -12.20 23.80 -5.59
CA GLY A 68 -11.74 23.40 -4.26
C GLY A 68 -10.90 22.13 -4.27
N GLY A 69 -9.58 22.29 -4.43
CA GLY A 69 -8.56 21.29 -4.09
C GLY A 69 -8.67 19.95 -4.81
N ASP A 70 -7.79 19.76 -5.78
CA ASP A 70 -7.46 18.45 -6.36
C ASP A 70 -6.99 17.51 -5.23
N ARG A 71 -7.92 16.82 -4.57
CA ARG A 71 -7.63 15.74 -3.61
C ARG A 71 -7.40 14.47 -4.42
N ARG A 72 -6.36 14.48 -5.27
CA ARG A 72 -5.80 13.24 -5.86
C ARG A 72 -5.42 12.30 -4.73
N ARG A 73 -6.27 11.33 -4.46
CA ARG A 73 -5.94 10.23 -3.55
C ARG A 73 -5.03 9.28 -4.32
N LYS A 74 -3.83 9.11 -3.79
CA LYS A 74 -2.87 8.10 -4.22
C LYS A 74 -3.04 6.91 -3.31
N ASP A 75 -3.57 5.82 -3.85
CA ASP A 75 -3.64 4.54 -3.18
C ASP A 75 -2.62 3.61 -3.83
N TYR A 76 -2.05 2.70 -3.05
CA TYR A 76 -1.00 1.81 -3.50
C TYR A 76 -1.44 0.38 -3.22
N HIS A 77 -1.31 -0.49 -4.22
CA HIS A 77 -1.52 -1.92 -4.06
C HIS A 77 -0.19 -2.62 -4.14
N LEU A 78 0.18 -3.29 -3.06
CA LEU A 78 1.42 -4.04 -2.94
C LEU A 78 1.13 -5.50 -3.28
N THR A 79 2.13 -6.21 -3.79
CA THR A 79 2.06 -7.68 -3.84
C THR A 79 1.96 -8.25 -2.43
N LEU A 80 1.36 -9.43 -2.29
CA LEU A 80 1.28 -10.12 -1.00
C LEU A 80 2.67 -10.36 -0.41
N ASP A 81 3.64 -10.67 -1.27
CA ASP A 81 5.03 -10.89 -0.88
C ASP A 81 5.66 -9.62 -0.28
N THR A 82 5.59 -8.50 -0.99
CA THR A 82 6.08 -7.20 -0.49
C THR A 82 5.34 -6.72 0.76
N ALA A 83 4.02 -6.94 0.83
CA ALA A 83 3.23 -6.63 2.02
C ALA A 83 3.67 -7.46 3.24
N LYS A 84 4.04 -8.73 3.03
CA LYS A 84 4.54 -9.62 4.08
C LYS A 84 5.91 -9.19 4.58
N GLU A 85 6.82 -8.85 3.67
CA GLU A 85 8.14 -8.31 4.03
C GLU A 85 8.00 -7.02 4.84
N LEU A 86 7.14 -6.09 4.39
CA LEU A 86 6.86 -4.87 5.14
C LEU A 86 6.25 -5.13 6.51
N ALA A 87 5.30 -6.07 6.59
CA ALA A 87 4.70 -6.44 7.87
C ALA A 87 5.75 -6.97 8.84
N MET A 88 6.65 -7.85 8.39
CA MET A 88 7.71 -8.39 9.25
C MET A 88 8.66 -7.31 9.77
N VAL A 89 8.99 -6.33 8.92
CA VAL A 89 9.93 -5.25 9.28
C VAL A 89 9.28 -4.24 10.22
N ASP A 90 8.07 -3.77 9.92
CA ASP A 90 7.39 -2.75 10.74
C ASP A 90 6.81 -3.32 12.05
N ASP A 91 6.37 -4.59 12.06
CA ASP A 91 5.84 -5.25 13.28
C ASP A 91 6.96 -5.52 14.30
N CYS A 92 8.19 -5.79 13.85
CA CYS A 92 9.34 -6.03 14.73
C CYS A 92 9.81 -4.77 15.49
N VAL A 93 9.44 -3.56 15.03
CA VAL A 93 9.96 -2.28 15.56
C VAL A 93 9.06 -1.66 16.64
N GLN A 94 7.90 -2.26 16.96
CA GLN A 94 6.97 -1.74 17.97
C GLN A 94 7.29 -2.20 19.42
N TYR A 95 8.56 -2.16 19.85
CA TYR A 95 8.99 -2.49 21.22
C TYR A 95 9.61 -1.30 21.95
#